data_AF-A0AAV8XKC1-F1
#
_entry.id   AF-A0AAV8XKC1-F1
#
_cell.length_a   1.000
_cell.length_b   1.000
_cell.length_c   1.000
_cell.angle_alpha   90.00
_cell.angle_beta   90.00
_cell.angle_gamma   90.00
#
_symmetry.space_group_name_H-M   'P 1'
#
loop_
_entity.id
_entity.type
_entity.pdbx_description
1 polymer ?
#
loop_
_entity_poly.entity_id
_entity_poly.type
_entity_poly.pdbx_seq_one_letter_code
_entity_poly.pdbx_strand_id
1 'polypeptide(L)'
;MNLGRVIHLNKAGVCTLCGLLCILFLYTVTRKSENMTKPIKLSKINLGRLLDVVIKAAENGGKEVIQTKDNIEIKSKGRTKEGLVDSVTTADFLSHCSMIKTLKHFYPSIKVISEEANTKCNKNQSINYFLHELGLKNLSEEYVDEKDITVWIDPLDATHEYTGRKII
;
A
#
# COMPACT_ATOMS: atom_id res chain seq x y z
N MET A 1 50.13 -23.68 -28.52
CA MET A 1 49.13 -22.63 -28.84
C MET A 1 49.87 -21.31 -28.99
N ASN A 2 49.99 -20.79 -30.21
CA ASN A 2 50.67 -19.51 -30.48
C ASN A 2 49.64 -18.38 -30.48
N LEU A 3 49.33 -17.82 -29.30
CA LEU A 3 48.54 -16.59 -29.18
C LEU A 3 49.48 -15.38 -29.23
N GLY A 4 49.86 -15.00 -30.45
CA GLY A 4 50.72 -13.84 -30.67
C GLY A 4 50.54 -13.29 -32.07
N ARG A 5 49.32 -12.85 -32.41
CA ARG A 5 49.07 -12.13 -33.66
C ARG A 5 48.62 -10.71 -33.32
N VAL A 6 49.43 -9.73 -33.71
CA VAL A 6 49.18 -8.30 -33.51
C VAL A 6 48.12 -7.85 -34.52
N ILE A 7 46.98 -7.35 -34.03
CA ILE A 7 45.88 -6.87 -34.88
C ILE A 7 46.10 -5.38 -35.14
N HIS A 8 46.39 -5.01 -36.38
CA HIS A 8 46.46 -3.61 -36.81
C HIS A 8 45.05 -3.14 -37.21
N LEU A 9 44.42 -2.33 -36.36
CA LEU A 9 43.10 -1.76 -36.66
C LEU A 9 43.24 -0.54 -37.58
N ASN A 10 42.49 -0.54 -38.68
CA ASN A 10 42.29 0.64 -39.50
C ASN A 10 41.29 1.60 -38.82
N LYS A 11 41.28 2.88 -39.21
CA LYS A 11 40.36 3.92 -38.70
C LYS A 11 38.89 3.47 -38.69
N ALA A 12 38.46 2.77 -39.73
CA ALA A 12 37.10 2.18 -39.80
C ALA A 12 36.86 1.11 -38.71
N GLY A 13 37.85 0.26 -38.43
CA GLY A 13 37.78 -0.76 -37.39
C GLY A 13 37.68 -0.17 -35.97
N VAL A 14 38.41 0.93 -35.73
CA VAL A 14 38.31 1.68 -34.46
C VAL A 14 36.90 2.28 -34.31
N CYS A 15 36.36 2.89 -35.36
CA CYS A 15 34.99 3.44 -35.32
C CYS A 15 33.94 2.35 -35.04
N THR A 16 34.05 1.17 -35.66
CA THR A 16 33.11 0.07 -35.40
C THR A 16 33.20 -0.45 -33.97
N LEU A 17 34.42 -0.54 -33.40
CA LEU A 17 34.60 -1.00 -32.03
C LEU A 17 34.02 -0.02 -31.02
N CYS A 18 34.27 1.29 -31.21
CA CYS A 18 33.68 2.34 -30.37
C CYS A 18 32.14 2.34 -30.44
N GLY A 19 31.56 2.16 -31.64
CA GLY A 19 30.11 2.04 -31.81
C GLY A 19 29.52 0.86 -31.02
N LEU A 20 30.14 -0.31 -31.10
CA LEU A 20 29.71 -1.50 -30.34
C LEU A 20 29.83 -1.29 -28.82
N LEU A 21 30.90 -0.64 -28.35
CA LEU A 21 31.07 -0.29 -26.94
C LEU A 21 30.02 0.72 -26.47
N CYS A 22 29.68 1.72 -27.28
CA CYS A 22 28.61 2.66 -26.97
C CYS A 22 27.24 1.98 -26.90
N ILE A 23 26.93 1.04 -27.81
CA ILE A 23 25.68 0.27 -27.76
C ILE A 23 25.64 -0.62 -26.51
N LEU A 24 26.74 -1.30 -26.16
CA LEU A 24 26.85 -2.08 -24.92
C LEU A 24 26.69 -1.19 -23.67
N PHE A 25 27.29 0.00 -23.67
CA PHE A 25 27.15 0.96 -22.58
C PHE A 25 25.69 1.42 -22.46
N LEU A 26 25.05 1.83 -23.55
CA LEU A 26 23.64 2.23 -23.56
C LEU A 26 22.73 1.07 -23.11
N TYR A 27 23.00 -0.16 -23.53
CA TYR A 27 22.27 -1.36 -23.10
C TYR A 27 22.43 -1.65 -21.59
N THR A 28 23.63 -1.50 -21.04
CA THR A 28 23.86 -1.68 -19.59
C THR A 28 23.25 -0.56 -18.75
N VAL A 29 23.28 0.69 -19.23
CA VAL A 29 22.68 1.85 -18.56
C VAL A 29 21.15 1.79 -18.59
N THR A 30 20.55 1.41 -19.72
CA THR A 30 19.08 1.21 -19.81
C THR A 30 18.62 0.01 -18.98
N ARG A 31 19.35 -1.13 -18.98
CA ARG A 31 19.02 -2.27 -18.09
C ARG A 31 19.18 -1.98 -16.60
N LYS A 32 20.08 -1.06 -16.21
CA LYS A 32 20.25 -0.63 -14.81
C LYS A 32 18.99 0.08 -14.27
N SER A 33 18.13 0.58 -15.15
CA SER A 33 16.87 1.23 -14.76
C SER A 33 15.68 0.26 -14.61
N GLU A 34 15.75 -0.96 -15.15
CA GLU A 34 14.60 -1.90 -15.19
C GLU A 34 14.75 -3.17 -14.33
N ASN A 35 15.90 -3.41 -13.69
CA ASN A 35 16.07 -4.60 -12.84
C ASN A 35 16.53 -4.24 -11.41
N MET A 36 15.71 -3.48 -10.70
CA MET A 36 15.68 -3.56 -9.25
C MET A 36 14.39 -4.23 -8.77
N THR A 37 14.08 -5.41 -9.34
CA THR A 37 13.46 -6.48 -8.57
C THR A 37 14.46 -6.89 -7.50
N LYS A 38 14.46 -6.14 -6.38
CA LYS A 38 15.17 -6.56 -5.18
C LYS A 38 14.71 -7.99 -4.88
N PRO A 39 15.61 -8.92 -4.56
CA PRO A 39 15.17 -10.19 -3.98
C PRO A 39 14.22 -9.87 -2.82
N ILE A 40 13.12 -10.62 -2.71
CA ILE A 40 12.16 -10.48 -1.60
C ILE A 40 12.96 -10.70 -0.31
N LYS A 41 13.48 -9.61 0.25
CA LYS A 41 14.03 -9.60 1.59
C LYS A 41 12.79 -9.77 2.43
N LEU A 42 12.55 -10.98 2.96
CA LEU A 42 11.46 -11.20 3.90
C LEU A 42 11.64 -10.18 5.02
N SER A 43 10.79 -9.15 4.99
CA SER A 43 10.81 -8.09 5.98
C SER A 43 10.06 -8.67 7.17
N LYS A 44 10.75 -8.75 8.31
CA LYS A 44 10.12 -9.13 9.57
C LYS A 44 9.47 -7.89 10.17
N ILE A 45 8.23 -8.01 10.57
CA ILE A 45 7.44 -6.95 11.19
C ILE A 45 7.29 -7.27 12.67
N ASN A 46 7.64 -6.31 13.52
CA ASN A 46 7.33 -6.37 14.94
C ASN A 46 5.81 -6.14 15.14
N LEU A 47 5.12 -7.08 15.77
CA LEU A 47 3.66 -7.02 15.95
C LEU A 47 3.21 -5.87 16.87
N GLY A 48 4.01 -5.50 17.88
CA GLY A 48 3.73 -4.35 18.73
C GLY A 48 3.73 -3.04 17.93
N ARG A 49 4.73 -2.86 17.06
CA ARG A 49 4.78 -1.71 16.15
C ARG A 49 3.65 -1.73 15.11
N LEU A 50 3.28 -2.91 14.61
CA LEU A 50 2.12 -3.06 13.73
C LEU A 50 0.84 -2.62 14.45
N LEU A 51 0.68 -2.98 15.72
CA LEU A 51 -0.47 -2.58 16.52
C LEU A 51 -0.57 -1.05 16.67
N ASP A 52 0.54 -0.35 16.97
CA ASP A 52 0.56 1.12 17.01
C ASP A 52 0.06 1.73 15.69
N VAL A 53 0.50 1.17 14.56
CA VAL A 53 0.08 1.60 13.22
C VAL A 53 -1.39 1.30 12.95
N VAL A 54 -1.89 0.13 13.35
CA VAL A 54 -3.31 -0.25 13.17
C VAL A 54 -4.22 0.64 14.04
N ILE A 55 -3.81 0.95 15.27
CA ILE A 55 -4.52 1.90 16.13
C ILE A 55 -4.56 3.27 15.45
N LYS A 56 -3.43 3.73 14.90
CA LYS A 56 -3.40 4.99 14.16
C LYS A 56 -4.34 4.98 12.95
N ALA A 57 -4.37 3.88 12.22
CA ALA A 57 -5.28 3.72 11.08
C ALA A 57 -6.74 3.82 11.54
N ALA A 58 -7.11 3.15 12.62
CA ALA A 58 -8.45 3.22 13.21
C ALA A 58 -8.81 4.64 13.70
N GLU A 59 -7.90 5.35 14.36
CA GLU A 59 -8.11 6.76 14.76
C GLU A 59 -8.36 7.66 13.55
N ASN A 60 -7.56 7.49 12.50
CA ASN A 60 -7.66 8.27 11.28
C ASN A 60 -8.96 7.96 10.53
N GLY A 61 -9.40 6.69 10.50
CA GLY A 61 -10.71 6.29 9.96
C GLY A 61 -11.88 6.87 10.77
N GLY A 62 -11.85 6.72 12.10
CA GLY A 62 -12.90 7.24 12.99
C GLY A 62 -13.06 8.76 12.91
N LYS A 63 -11.98 9.52 12.67
CA LYS A 63 -12.07 10.97 12.41
C LYS A 63 -12.89 11.29 11.18
N GLU A 64 -12.72 10.53 10.09
CA GLU A 64 -13.51 10.71 8.86
C GLU A 64 -14.99 10.40 9.12
N VAL A 65 -15.28 9.34 9.89
CA VAL A 65 -16.65 8.97 10.29
C VAL A 65 -17.34 10.08 11.09
N ILE A 66 -16.61 10.72 12.01
CA ILE A 66 -17.14 11.84 12.81
C ILE A 66 -17.34 13.08 11.93
N GLN A 67 -16.37 13.42 11.08
CA GLN A 67 -16.41 14.62 10.23
C GLN A 67 -17.54 14.58 9.18
N THR A 68 -17.93 13.39 8.77
CA THR A 68 -18.98 13.18 7.75
C THR A 68 -20.38 13.04 8.34
N LYS A 69 -20.51 12.96 9.67
CA LYS A 69 -21.78 12.68 10.35
C LYS A 69 -22.92 13.66 10.02
N ASP A 70 -22.59 14.92 9.80
CA ASP A 70 -23.60 15.96 9.51
C ASP A 70 -23.91 16.09 8.01
N ASN A 71 -23.12 15.44 7.14
CA ASN A 71 -23.23 15.52 5.67
C ASN A 71 -23.12 14.12 5.04
N ILE A 72 -23.99 13.21 5.47
CA ILE A 72 -23.98 11.81 5.02
C ILE A 72 -24.63 11.71 3.64
N GLU A 73 -23.85 11.37 2.61
CA GLU A 73 -24.38 10.87 1.35
C GLU A 73 -24.50 9.35 1.40
N ILE A 74 -25.70 8.82 1.14
CA ILE A 74 -25.99 7.38 1.19
C ILE A 74 -26.18 6.85 -0.23
N LYS A 75 -25.51 5.75 -0.56
CA LYS A 75 -25.66 5.00 -1.80
C LYS A 75 -25.98 3.54 -1.46
N SER A 76 -26.53 2.80 -2.42
CA SER A 76 -26.76 1.36 -2.26
C SER A 76 -25.79 0.59 -3.16
N LYS A 77 -25.18 -0.46 -2.61
CA LYS A 77 -24.38 -1.46 -3.34
C LYS A 77 -25.24 -2.60 -3.89
N GLY A 78 -26.52 -2.68 -3.49
CA GLY A 78 -27.43 -3.75 -3.84
C GLY A 78 -28.20 -4.25 -2.62
N ARG A 79 -28.32 -5.57 -2.49
CA ARG A 79 -28.92 -6.22 -1.32
C ARG A 79 -27.94 -7.18 -0.68
N THR A 80 -27.99 -7.26 0.64
CA THR A 80 -27.27 -8.28 1.40
C THR A 80 -27.89 -9.66 1.15
N LYS A 81 -27.24 -10.73 1.62
CA LYS A 81 -27.77 -12.10 1.48
C LYS A 81 -29.09 -12.30 2.23
N GLU A 82 -29.31 -11.47 3.24
CA GLU A 82 -30.49 -11.40 4.10
C GLU A 82 -31.63 -10.57 3.46
N GLY A 83 -31.38 -9.99 2.27
CA GLY A 83 -32.36 -9.21 1.53
C GLY A 83 -32.48 -7.74 1.97
N LEU A 84 -31.66 -7.30 2.94
CA LEU A 84 -31.58 -5.90 3.35
C LEU A 84 -30.86 -5.06 2.31
N VAL A 85 -31.14 -3.76 2.26
CA VAL A 85 -30.44 -2.84 1.36
C VAL A 85 -29.01 -2.66 1.86
N ASP A 86 -28.06 -3.16 1.08
CA ASP A 86 -26.64 -2.96 1.34
C ASP A 86 -26.31 -1.49 1.07
N SER A 87 -26.04 -0.76 2.15
CA SER A 87 -25.90 0.69 2.17
C SER A 87 -24.45 1.05 2.38
N VAL A 88 -23.99 2.07 1.66
CA VAL A 88 -22.64 2.61 1.79
C VAL A 88 -22.72 4.13 1.81
N THR A 89 -21.86 4.77 2.59
CA THR A 89 -21.83 6.22 2.73
C THR A 89 -20.47 6.81 2.39
N THR A 90 -20.43 8.13 2.28
CA THR A 90 -19.17 8.87 2.19
C THR A 90 -18.25 8.60 3.40
N ALA A 91 -18.82 8.29 4.58
CA ALA A 91 -18.05 7.95 5.77
C ALA A 91 -17.26 6.64 5.58
N ASP A 92 -17.90 5.58 5.07
CA ASP A 92 -17.26 4.29 4.78
C ASP A 92 -16.07 4.48 3.83
N PHE A 93 -16.28 5.25 2.74
CA PHE A 93 -15.24 5.50 1.74
C PHE A 93 -14.07 6.34 2.26
N LEU A 94 -14.33 7.43 2.99
CA LEU A 94 -13.27 8.27 3.53
C LEU A 94 -12.50 7.56 4.64
N SER A 95 -13.21 6.83 5.51
CA SER A 95 -12.61 5.97 6.54
C SER A 95 -11.71 4.91 5.89
N HIS A 96 -12.20 4.20 4.87
CA HIS A 96 -11.44 3.22 4.10
C HIS A 96 -10.12 3.81 3.60
N CYS A 97 -10.21 4.95 2.92
CA CYS A 97 -9.04 5.59 2.33
C CYS A 97 -8.02 6.06 3.36
N SER A 98 -8.50 6.57 4.50
CA SER A 98 -7.67 7.01 5.60
C SER A 98 -6.92 5.83 6.25
N MET A 99 -7.63 4.73 6.50
CA MET A 99 -7.07 3.50 7.06
C MET A 99 -6.06 2.84 6.11
N ILE A 100 -6.43 2.62 4.84
CA ILE A 100 -5.56 1.99 3.83
C ILE A 100 -4.27 2.80 3.65
N LYS A 101 -4.37 4.13 3.49
CA LYS A 101 -3.17 4.96 3.31
C LYS A 101 -2.30 4.99 4.55
N THR A 102 -2.89 5.00 5.75
CA THR A 102 -2.12 4.90 7.00
C THR A 102 -1.33 3.58 7.04
N LEU A 103 -2.00 2.44 6.81
CA LEU A 103 -1.36 1.12 6.79
C LEU A 103 -0.28 1.03 5.70
N LYS A 104 -0.58 1.46 4.47
CA LYS A 104 0.34 1.38 3.32
C LYS A 104 1.49 2.38 3.38
N HIS A 105 1.36 3.46 4.14
CA HIS A 105 2.47 4.37 4.41
C HIS A 105 3.58 3.69 5.23
N PHE A 106 3.21 2.97 6.29
CA PHE A 106 4.16 2.29 7.16
C PHE A 106 4.59 0.92 6.64
N TYR A 107 3.66 0.18 6.02
CA TYR A 107 3.87 -1.16 5.54
C TYR A 107 3.32 -1.29 4.10
N PRO A 108 4.11 -0.89 3.08
CA PRO A 108 3.62 -0.88 1.69
C PRO A 108 3.20 -2.26 1.16
N SER A 109 3.87 -3.33 1.61
CA SER A 109 3.72 -4.67 1.08
C SER A 109 2.83 -5.61 1.91
N ILE A 110 2.35 -5.22 3.10
CA ILE A 110 1.38 -6.04 3.86
C ILE A 110 0.10 -6.21 3.05
N LYS A 111 -0.50 -7.40 3.11
CA LYS A 111 -1.81 -7.63 2.49
C LYS A 111 -2.89 -6.96 3.35
N VAL A 112 -3.71 -6.12 2.73
CA VAL A 112 -4.88 -5.52 3.38
C VAL A 112 -6.11 -5.85 2.56
N ILE A 113 -7.13 -6.37 3.23
CA ILE A 113 -8.45 -6.69 2.66
C ILE A 113 -9.44 -5.73 3.31
N SER A 114 -10.25 -5.06 2.50
CA SER A 114 -11.26 -4.14 2.98
C SER A 114 -12.59 -4.41 2.30
N GLU A 115 -13.68 -4.18 3.03
CA GLU A 115 -15.03 -4.18 2.45
C GLU A 115 -15.13 -3.20 1.26
N GLU A 116 -14.55 -2.00 1.40
CA GLU A 116 -14.64 -0.92 0.40
C GLU A 116 -13.54 -0.94 -0.67
N ALA A 117 -12.88 -2.08 -0.88
CA ALA A 117 -11.67 -2.20 -1.71
C ALA A 117 -11.82 -1.75 -3.18
N ASN A 118 -13.05 -1.68 -3.72
CA ASN A 118 -13.31 -1.26 -5.09
C ASN A 118 -13.35 0.27 -5.27
N THR A 119 -13.18 1.04 -4.20
CA THR A 119 -13.28 2.50 -4.23
C THR A 119 -11.92 3.15 -4.49
N LYS A 120 -11.92 4.22 -5.31
CA LYS A 120 -10.69 4.99 -5.59
C LYS A 120 -10.48 6.07 -4.55
N CYS A 121 -9.35 6.00 -3.85
CA CYS A 121 -8.96 7.03 -2.89
C CYS A 121 -8.36 8.27 -3.56
N ASN A 122 -8.79 9.45 -3.11
CA ASN A 122 -8.23 10.73 -3.53
C ASN A 122 -6.77 10.84 -3.06
N LYS A 123 -5.80 11.10 -3.95
CA LYS A 123 -4.38 11.21 -3.59
C LYS A 123 -4.08 12.38 -2.65
N ASN A 124 -4.90 13.43 -2.62
CA ASN A 124 -4.66 14.66 -1.88
C ASN A 124 -5.28 14.70 -0.48
N GLN A 125 -5.86 13.60 0.00
CA GLN A 125 -6.39 13.53 1.38
C GLN A 125 -5.24 13.72 2.38
N SER A 126 -5.39 14.70 3.28
CA SER A 126 -4.44 14.94 4.36
C SER A 126 -4.59 13.86 5.42
N ILE A 127 -3.49 13.19 5.78
CA ILE A 127 -3.47 12.12 6.77
C ILE A 127 -2.37 12.42 7.78
N ASN A 128 -2.72 12.31 9.06
CA ASN A 128 -1.76 12.41 10.13
C ASN A 128 -1.08 11.04 10.33
N TYR A 129 0.22 10.97 10.04
CA TYR A 129 1.04 9.77 10.25
C TYR A 129 1.82 9.78 11.57
N PHE A 130 1.61 10.78 12.43
CA PHE A 130 2.27 10.81 13.73
C PHE A 130 1.78 9.66 14.61
N LEU A 131 2.69 8.77 14.98
CA LEU A 131 2.46 7.67 15.92
C LEU A 131 2.75 8.20 17.33
N HIS A 132 1.75 8.12 18.22
CA HIS A 132 2.03 8.18 19.64
C HIS A 132 2.57 6.81 20.05
N GLU A 133 3.74 6.77 20.69
CA GLU A 133 4.14 5.55 21.39
C GLU A 133 3.12 5.31 22.50
N LEU A 134 2.23 4.35 22.32
CA LEU A 134 1.12 4.07 23.26
C LEU A 134 1.59 3.45 24.57
N GLY A 135 2.89 3.51 24.87
CA GLY A 135 3.46 2.93 26.07
C GLY A 135 3.25 1.41 26.13
N LEU A 136 3.14 0.74 24.98
CA LEU A 136 3.01 -0.71 24.84
C LEU A 136 4.30 -1.47 25.22
N LYS A 137 5.04 -0.96 26.22
CA LYS A 137 6.35 -1.43 26.71
C LYS A 137 6.35 -2.88 27.20
N ASN A 138 5.17 -3.45 27.41
CA ASN A 138 4.98 -4.82 27.90
C ASN A 138 4.49 -5.80 26.83
N LEU A 139 4.37 -5.39 25.55
CA LEU A 139 4.11 -6.35 24.49
C LEU A 139 5.38 -7.12 24.16
N SER A 140 5.22 -8.44 24.01
CA SER A 140 6.31 -9.33 23.58
C SER A 140 6.87 -8.83 22.25
N GLU A 141 8.19 -8.79 22.11
CA GLU A 141 8.86 -8.46 20.84
C GLU A 141 8.74 -9.64 19.85
N GLU A 142 7.52 -9.84 19.35
CA GLU A 142 7.23 -10.86 18.35
C GLU A 142 7.43 -10.30 16.94
N TYR A 143 8.24 -11.02 16.17
CA TYR A 143 8.55 -10.68 14.79
C TYR A 143 7.99 -11.75 13.85
N VAL A 144 7.12 -11.33 12.94
CA VAL A 144 6.48 -12.20 11.95
C VAL A 144 6.89 -11.77 10.55
N ASP A 145 7.01 -12.73 9.63
CA ASP A 145 7.28 -12.42 8.24
C ASP A 145 6.10 -11.66 7.62
N GLU A 146 6.36 -10.56 6.91
CA GLU A 146 5.33 -9.70 6.32
C GLU A 146 4.31 -10.45 5.44
N LYS A 147 4.75 -11.49 4.73
CA LYS A 147 3.90 -12.34 3.87
C LYS A 147 2.82 -13.11 4.65
N ASP A 148 3.05 -13.35 5.94
CA ASP A 148 2.17 -14.13 6.81
C ASP A 148 1.17 -13.21 7.52
N ILE A 149 1.23 -11.89 7.27
CA ILE A 149 0.34 -10.89 7.85
C ILE A 149 -0.70 -10.48 6.81
N THR A 150 -1.98 -10.62 7.18
CA THR A 150 -3.11 -10.05 6.45
C THR A 150 -3.97 -9.23 7.40
N VAL A 151 -4.17 -7.95 7.09
CA VAL A 151 -5.05 -7.07 7.85
C VAL A 151 -6.41 -7.01 7.16
N TRP A 152 -7.47 -7.27 7.91
CA TRP A 152 -8.85 -7.14 7.45
C TRP A 152 -9.44 -5.90 8.08
N ILE A 153 -9.98 -5.00 7.27
CA ILE A 153 -10.61 -3.78 7.76
C ILE A 153 -12.06 -3.69 7.29
N ASP A 154 -12.92 -3.39 8.24
CA ASP A 154 -14.25 -2.86 8.02
C ASP A 154 -14.18 -1.37 8.41
N PRO A 155 -14.23 -0.44 7.43
CA PRO A 155 -14.05 0.98 7.71
C PRO A 155 -15.15 1.62 8.55
N LEU A 156 -16.35 1.04 8.52
CA LEU A 156 -17.52 1.48 9.27
C LEU A 156 -18.52 0.32 9.33
N ASP A 157 -18.46 -0.46 10.40
CA ASP A 157 -19.48 -1.46 10.68
C ASP A 157 -20.82 -0.78 11.02
N ALA A 158 -21.92 -1.50 10.79
CA ALA A 158 -23.28 -1.03 11.04
C ALA A 158 -23.63 0.27 10.27
N THR A 159 -23.26 0.33 8.99
CA THR A 159 -23.54 1.48 8.12
C THR A 159 -25.03 1.85 8.10
N HIS A 160 -25.92 0.86 8.16
CA HIS A 160 -27.37 1.10 8.20
C HIS A 160 -27.78 1.90 9.45
N GLU A 161 -27.32 1.49 10.63
CA GLU A 161 -27.54 2.17 11.91
C GLU A 161 -26.90 3.56 11.92
N TYR A 162 -25.71 3.70 11.35
CA TYR A 162 -25.02 4.99 11.21
C TYR A 162 -25.85 6.01 10.42
N THR A 163 -26.58 5.57 9.39
CA THR A 163 -27.48 6.45 8.64
C THR A 163 -28.73 6.89 9.42
N GLY A 164 -28.91 6.42 10.66
CA GLY A 164 -30.04 6.79 11.52
C GLY A 164 -31.39 6.20 11.09
N ARG A 165 -31.39 5.28 10.12
CA ARG A 165 -32.60 4.53 9.75
C ARG A 165 -32.90 3.54 10.85
N LYS A 166 -33.92 3.84 11.67
CA LYS A 166 -34.46 2.84 12.60
C LYS A 166 -34.88 1.62 11.79
N ILE A 167 -34.48 0.44 12.26
CA ILE A 167 -35.10 -0.82 11.89
C ILE A 167 -36.57 -0.68 12.30
N ILE A 168 -37.47 -0.50 11.32
CA ILE A 168 -38.93 -0.54 11.52
C ILE A 168 -39.41 -1.89 11.01
#